data_AF-A0A7V0R3F4-F1
#
_entry.id   AF-A0A7V0R3F4-F1
#
_cell.length_a   1.000
_cell.length_b   1.000
_cell.length_c   1.000
_cell.angle_alpha   90.00
_cell.angle_beta   90.00
_cell.angle_gamma   90.00
#
_symmetry.space_group_name_H-M   'P 1'
#
loop_
_entity.id
_entity.type
_entity.pdbx_description
1 polymer ?
#
loop_
_entity_poly.entity_id
_entity_poly.type
_entity_poly.pdbx_seq_one_letter_code
_entity_poly.pdbx_strand_id
1 'polypeptide(L)'
;ITLAARKGESPDMNPDLRSAIEKAKEVNMPADNIERAIKKGAGKLEGVQMENVRYEAYGPGGVAIIIEAITDNNNRTVAEIKHLLSKHNAKFAATGSVTWAFEKKDGKWEAKHKVEISEQDAEKLDKLLEEIDDHDDVQDLFTNSS
;
A
#
# COMPACT_ATOMS: atom_id res chain seq x y z
N ILE A 1 4.61 12.47 -28.88
CA ILE A 1 3.62 11.47 -28.42
C ILE A 1 3.02 11.85 -27.05
N THR A 2 3.80 11.92 -25.96
CA THR A 2 3.29 12.19 -24.59
C THR A 2 2.41 13.44 -24.47
N LEU A 3 2.77 14.56 -25.11
CA LEU A 3 1.96 15.79 -25.07
C LEU A 3 0.61 15.60 -25.77
N ALA A 4 0.57 14.90 -26.91
CA ALA A 4 -0.65 14.64 -27.66
C ALA A 4 -1.57 13.67 -26.90
N ALA A 5 -1.01 12.68 -26.22
CA ALA A 5 -1.75 11.70 -25.43
C ALA A 5 -2.43 12.27 -24.17
N ARG A 6 -2.14 13.52 -23.77
CA ARG A 6 -2.87 14.21 -22.68
C ARG A 6 -4.35 14.43 -22.97
N LYS A 7 -4.73 14.48 -24.26
CA LYS A 7 -6.12 14.63 -24.70
C LYS A 7 -6.86 13.29 -24.84
N GLY A 8 -6.22 12.17 -24.49
CA GLY A 8 -6.75 10.82 -24.64
C GLY A 8 -5.76 9.89 -25.34
N GLU A 9 -5.80 8.61 -24.96
CA GLU A 9 -4.83 7.57 -25.35
C GLU A 9 -5.12 6.88 -26.69
N SER A 10 -6.36 6.99 -27.19
CA SER A 10 -6.77 6.30 -28.41
C SER A 10 -6.39 7.12 -29.65
N PRO A 11 -5.52 6.60 -30.54
CA PRO A 11 -5.19 7.28 -31.80
C PRO A 11 -6.38 7.42 -32.75
N ASP A 12 -7.44 6.64 -32.53
CA ASP A 12 -8.68 6.73 -33.32
C ASP A 12 -9.53 7.94 -32.96
N MET A 13 -9.48 8.32 -31.69
CA MET A 13 -10.24 9.45 -31.13
C MET A 13 -9.39 10.71 -30.98
N ASN A 14 -8.08 10.63 -31.25
CA ASN A 14 -7.12 11.71 -31.07
C ASN A 14 -6.21 11.86 -32.31
N PRO A 15 -6.61 12.72 -33.28
CA PRO A 15 -5.83 12.95 -34.49
C PRO A 15 -4.40 13.45 -34.23
N ASP A 16 -4.21 14.29 -33.20
CA ASP A 16 -2.89 14.79 -32.78
C ASP A 16 -1.97 13.63 -32.36
N LEU A 17 -2.54 12.62 -31.67
CA LEU A 17 -1.82 11.44 -31.23
C LEU A 17 -1.47 10.52 -32.40
N ARG A 18 -2.40 10.32 -33.34
CA ARG A 18 -2.16 9.53 -34.56
C ARG A 18 -0.96 10.06 -35.35
N SER A 19 -0.96 11.35 -35.65
CA SER A 19 0.16 11.99 -36.37
C SER A 19 1.47 11.96 -35.58
N ALA A 20 1.41 12.04 -34.24
CA ALA A 20 2.60 11.91 -33.40
C ALA A 20 3.18 10.49 -33.39
N ILE A 21 2.35 9.46 -33.51
CA ILE A 21 2.77 8.04 -33.61
C ILE A 21 3.37 7.76 -34.98
N GLU A 22 2.76 8.26 -36.06
CA GLU A 22 3.27 8.11 -37.42
C GLU A 22 4.68 8.70 -37.56
N LYS A 23 4.88 9.93 -37.11
CA LYS A 23 6.22 10.58 -37.09
C LYS A 23 7.23 9.80 -36.25
N ALA A 24 6.81 9.16 -35.16
CA ALA A 24 7.70 8.35 -34.34
C ALA A 24 8.11 7.04 -35.03
N LYS A 25 7.22 6.43 -35.81
CA LYS A 25 7.53 5.26 -36.65
C LYS A 25 8.47 5.60 -37.79
N GLU A 26 8.32 6.78 -38.41
CA GLU A 26 9.22 7.27 -39.47
C GLU A 26 10.67 7.39 -39.01
N VAL A 27 10.90 7.73 -37.73
CA VAL A 27 12.23 7.79 -37.12
C VAL A 27 12.66 6.47 -36.45
N ASN A 28 12.00 5.35 -36.77
CA ASN A 28 12.27 4.01 -36.22
C ASN A 28 12.22 3.93 -34.69
N MET A 29 11.33 4.69 -34.04
CA MET A 29 11.12 4.53 -32.60
C MET A 29 10.51 3.15 -32.30
N PRO A 30 11.09 2.36 -31.36
CA PRO A 30 10.54 1.07 -30.97
C PRO A 30 9.08 1.17 -30.48
N ALA A 31 8.27 0.15 -30.80
CA ALA A 31 6.85 0.11 -30.44
C ALA A 31 6.61 0.27 -28.92
N ASP A 32 7.43 -0.38 -28.09
CA ASP A 32 7.34 -0.31 -26.63
C ASP A 32 7.57 1.11 -26.10
N ASN A 33 8.48 1.88 -26.73
CA ASN A 33 8.73 3.28 -26.38
C ASN A 33 7.55 4.18 -26.75
N ILE A 34 6.90 3.91 -27.89
CA ILE A 34 5.69 4.61 -28.32
C ILE A 34 4.55 4.32 -27.33
N GLU A 35 4.31 3.05 -27.01
CA GLU A 35 3.27 2.64 -26.06
C GLU A 35 3.50 3.25 -24.67
N ARG A 36 4.74 3.23 -24.18
CA ARG A 36 5.13 3.87 -22.92
C ARG A 36 4.90 5.39 -22.98
N ALA A 37 5.22 6.04 -24.09
CA ALA A 37 4.98 7.48 -24.25
C ALA A 37 3.48 7.85 -24.29
N ILE A 38 2.63 6.97 -24.85
CA ILE A 38 1.16 7.11 -24.87
C ILE A 38 0.61 6.98 -23.44
N LYS A 39 0.92 5.87 -22.76
CA LYS A 39 0.48 5.62 -21.38
C LYS A 39 0.89 6.76 -20.44
N LYS A 40 2.12 7.29 -20.59
CA LYS A 40 2.61 8.44 -19.81
C LYS A 40 1.84 9.72 -20.11
N GLY A 41 1.51 9.97 -21.36
CA GLY A 41 0.75 11.16 -21.73
C GLY A 41 -0.70 11.12 -21.27
N ALA A 42 -1.31 9.93 -21.27
CA ALA A 42 -2.68 9.70 -20.85
C ALA A 42 -2.86 9.59 -19.32
N GLY A 43 -1.79 9.80 -18.53
CA GLY A 43 -1.83 9.63 -17.08
C GLY A 43 -1.96 8.18 -16.62
N LYS A 44 -1.69 7.20 -17.49
CA LYS A 44 -1.68 5.76 -17.19
C LYS A 44 -0.30 5.19 -16.87
N LEU A 45 0.75 5.98 -17.08
CA LEU A 45 1.99 5.83 -16.33
C LEU A 45 2.02 7.00 -15.35
N GLU A 46 1.34 6.81 -14.24
CA GLU A 46 1.67 7.56 -13.04
C GLU A 46 3.05 7.07 -12.57
N GLY A 47 3.80 7.94 -11.88
CA GLY A 47 4.77 7.40 -10.94
C GLY A 47 4.04 6.41 -10.02
N VAL A 48 4.75 5.38 -9.57
CA VAL A 48 4.48 4.59 -8.35
C VAL A 48 3.11 4.95 -7.72
N GLN A 49 2.02 4.31 -8.17
CA GLN A 49 0.67 4.59 -7.68
C GLN A 49 0.61 4.16 -6.22
N MET A 50 0.67 5.13 -5.31
CA MET A 50 0.57 4.86 -3.88
C MET A 50 -0.90 4.59 -3.51
N GLU A 51 -1.17 3.41 -2.95
CA GLU A 51 -2.46 3.01 -2.40
C GLU A 51 -2.42 3.01 -0.86
N ASN A 52 -3.51 3.46 -0.23
CA ASN A 52 -3.70 3.33 1.20
C ASN A 52 -4.26 1.93 1.49
N VAL A 53 -3.52 1.14 2.25
CA VAL A 53 -3.88 -0.23 2.61
C VAL A 53 -3.94 -0.37 4.13
N ARG A 54 -4.76 -1.32 4.58
CA ARG A 54 -4.88 -1.65 6.00
C ARG A 54 -4.70 -3.14 6.20
N TYR A 55 -3.82 -3.49 7.12
CA TYR A 55 -3.62 -4.86 7.57
C TYR A 55 -4.11 -5.02 9.01
N GLU A 56 -4.50 -6.24 9.33
CA GLU A 56 -5.02 -6.60 10.65
C GLU A 56 -4.23 -7.80 11.15
N ALA A 57 -3.91 -7.83 12.44
CA ALA A 57 -3.12 -8.90 13.04
C ALA A 57 -3.45 -9.10 14.52
N TYR A 58 -3.09 -10.28 15.02
CA TYR A 58 -3.05 -10.60 16.45
C TYR A 58 -1.60 -10.75 16.90
N GLY A 59 -1.16 -9.91 17.83
CA GLY A 59 0.16 -9.92 18.43
C GLY A 59 0.28 -10.82 19.67
N PRO A 60 1.44 -10.78 20.35
CA PRO A 60 1.64 -11.41 21.65
C PRO A 60 0.53 -11.06 22.65
N GLY A 61 0.18 -12.00 23.53
CA GLY A 61 -0.93 -11.82 24.48
C GLY A 61 -2.33 -11.72 23.84
N GLY A 62 -2.46 -11.96 22.53
CA GLY A 62 -3.75 -11.84 21.83
C GLY A 62 -4.16 -10.40 21.51
N VAL A 63 -3.21 -9.47 21.58
CA VAL A 63 -3.44 -8.04 21.30
C VAL A 63 -3.86 -7.87 19.84
N ALA A 64 -4.93 -7.13 19.63
CA ALA A 64 -5.41 -6.71 18.33
C ALA A 64 -4.51 -5.59 17.79
N ILE A 65 -4.09 -5.69 16.53
CA ILE A 65 -3.22 -4.73 15.86
C ILE A 65 -3.84 -4.30 14.53
N ILE A 66 -3.94 -3.00 14.29
CA ILE A 66 -4.22 -2.40 12.99
C ILE A 66 -2.93 -1.73 12.49
N ILE A 67 -2.58 -2.02 11.23
CA ILE A 67 -1.43 -1.45 10.53
C ILE A 67 -1.98 -0.68 9.34
N GLU A 68 -1.80 0.64 9.32
CA GLU A 68 -2.11 1.48 8.15
C GLU A 68 -0.83 1.78 7.39
N ALA A 69 -0.86 1.56 6.08
CA ALA A 69 0.30 1.68 5.20
C ALA A 69 -0.08 2.37 3.89
N ILE A 70 0.92 3.01 3.28
CA ILE A 70 0.83 3.60 1.95
C ILE A 70 1.90 2.92 1.10
N THR A 71 1.50 2.19 0.06
CA THR A 71 2.41 1.35 -0.72
C THR A 71 2.11 1.44 -2.20
N ASP A 72 3.10 1.17 -3.04
CA ASP A 72 2.95 1.01 -4.48
C ASP A 72 2.74 -0.44 -4.93
N ASN A 73 2.84 -1.36 -3.98
CA ASN A 73 2.77 -2.79 -4.21
C ASN A 73 2.28 -3.52 -2.95
N ASN A 74 0.96 -3.59 -2.78
CA ASN A 74 0.35 -4.31 -1.66
C ASN A 74 0.83 -5.77 -1.52
N ASN A 75 1.15 -6.45 -2.62
CA ASN A 75 1.64 -7.84 -2.54
C ASN A 75 3.04 -7.95 -1.91
N ARG A 76 3.92 -6.97 -2.13
CA ARG A 76 5.23 -6.87 -1.47
C ARG A 76 5.02 -6.59 0.01
N THR A 77 4.32 -5.51 0.32
CA THR A 77 4.12 -5.04 1.69
C THR A 77 3.42 -6.10 2.55
N VAL A 78 2.37 -6.76 2.04
CA VAL A 78 1.69 -7.83 2.81
C VAL A 78 2.61 -9.02 3.10
N ALA A 79 3.55 -9.34 2.21
CA ALA A 79 4.50 -10.42 2.42
C ALA A 79 5.54 -10.05 3.48
N GLU A 80 6.04 -8.81 3.45
CA GLU A 80 6.98 -8.27 4.43
C GLU A 80 6.35 -8.16 5.82
N ILE A 81 5.13 -7.62 5.92
CA ILE A 81 4.36 -7.57 7.17
C ILE A 81 4.13 -8.98 7.74
N LYS A 82 3.75 -9.95 6.90
CA LYS A 82 3.59 -11.35 7.34
C LYS A 82 4.89 -11.95 7.88
N HIS A 83 6.02 -11.63 7.23
CA HIS A 83 7.33 -12.07 7.68
C HIS A 83 7.67 -11.49 9.05
N LEU A 84 7.50 -10.18 9.25
CA LEU A 84 7.69 -9.50 10.53
C LEU A 84 6.82 -10.11 11.64
N LEU A 85 5.52 -10.27 11.39
CA LEU A 85 4.60 -10.92 12.34
C LEU A 85 5.07 -12.33 12.72
N SER A 86 5.53 -13.12 11.74
CA SER A 86 5.96 -14.51 11.99
C SER A 86 7.20 -14.62 12.88
N LYS A 87 8.16 -13.68 12.78
CA LYS A 87 9.36 -13.65 13.64
C LYS A 87 9.01 -13.47 15.13
N HIS A 88 7.92 -12.75 15.40
CA HIS A 88 7.46 -12.42 16.76
C HIS A 88 6.29 -13.29 17.23
N ASN A 89 6.03 -14.41 16.53
CA ASN A 89 4.93 -15.33 16.83
C ASN A 89 3.54 -14.66 16.83
N ALA A 90 3.39 -13.58 16.06
CA ALA A 90 2.14 -12.90 15.77
C ALA A 90 1.50 -13.45 14.49
N LYS A 91 0.20 -13.17 14.30
CA LYS A 91 -0.59 -13.75 13.19
C LYS A 91 -1.30 -12.67 12.40
N PHE A 92 -1.06 -12.67 11.09
CA PHE A 92 -1.87 -11.90 10.15
C PHE A 92 -3.32 -12.37 10.18
N ALA A 93 -4.26 -11.45 10.11
CA ALA A 93 -5.69 -11.69 10.19
C ALA A 93 -6.41 -11.21 8.92
N ALA A 94 -7.57 -11.79 8.64
CA ALA A 94 -8.41 -11.31 7.54
C ALA A 94 -8.98 -9.92 7.88
N THR A 95 -9.27 -9.12 6.87
CA THR A 95 -9.93 -7.82 7.05
C THR A 95 -11.22 -7.97 7.86
N GLY A 96 -11.39 -7.13 8.89
CA GLY A 96 -12.51 -7.16 9.83
C GLY A 96 -12.34 -8.10 11.03
N SER A 97 -11.19 -8.78 11.17
CA SER A 97 -10.95 -9.70 12.29
C SER A 97 -10.72 -8.97 13.61
N VAL A 98 -10.19 -7.75 13.58
CA VAL A 98 -9.84 -7.00 14.81
C VAL A 98 -10.61 -5.70 14.97
N THR A 99 -11.37 -5.28 13.95
CA THR A 99 -12.15 -4.04 13.97
C THR A 99 -13.17 -3.96 15.11
N TRP A 100 -13.59 -5.09 15.68
CA TRP A 100 -14.44 -5.12 16.85
C TRP A 100 -13.79 -4.41 18.06
N ALA A 101 -12.47 -4.49 18.20
CA ALA A 101 -11.69 -3.93 19.30
C ALA A 101 -11.45 -2.42 19.18
N PHE A 102 -11.72 -1.82 18.02
CA PHE A 102 -11.43 -0.42 17.74
C PHE A 102 -12.68 0.36 17.30
N GLU A 103 -12.63 1.67 17.51
CA GLU A 103 -13.52 2.65 16.91
C GLU A 103 -12.71 3.71 16.16
N LYS A 104 -13.33 4.41 15.20
CA LYS A 104 -12.70 5.57 14.55
C LYS A 104 -13.13 6.84 15.26
N LYS A 105 -12.16 7.57 15.83
CA LYS A 105 -12.32 8.94 16.33
C LYS A 105 -11.40 9.87 15.56
N ASP A 106 -11.94 10.97 15.04
CA ASP A 106 -11.20 11.98 14.27
C ASP A 106 -10.34 11.40 13.13
N GLY A 107 -10.83 10.34 12.49
CA GLY A 107 -10.15 9.66 11.39
C GLY A 107 -9.12 8.61 11.81
N LYS A 108 -8.76 8.52 13.10
CA LYS A 108 -7.80 7.55 13.66
C LYS A 108 -8.49 6.41 14.39
N TRP A 109 -7.82 5.28 14.51
CA TRP A 109 -8.30 4.15 15.31
C TRP A 109 -7.99 4.35 16.78
N GLU A 110 -8.97 4.09 17.63
CA GLU A 110 -8.82 4.05 19.08
C GLU A 110 -9.35 2.74 19.63
N ALA A 111 -8.65 2.15 20.60
CA ALA A 111 -9.10 0.94 21.26
C ALA A 111 -10.35 1.22 22.11
N LYS A 112 -11.42 0.43 21.92
CA LYS A 112 -12.63 0.49 22.75
C LYS A 112 -12.39 -0.05 24.15
N HIS A 113 -11.56 -1.08 24.24
CA HIS A 113 -11.16 -1.73 25.48
C HIS A 113 -9.69 -2.11 25.41
N LYS A 114 -8.96 -1.87 26.49
CA LYS A 114 -7.56 -2.27 26.63
C LYS A 114 -7.45 -3.69 27.19
N VAL A 115 -6.47 -4.43 26.71
CA VAL A 115 -6.12 -5.78 27.12
C VAL A 115 -4.84 -5.70 27.94
N GLU A 116 -4.90 -6.14 29.19
CA GLU A 116 -3.70 -6.36 29.99
C GLU A 116 -2.97 -7.61 29.49
N ILE A 117 -1.66 -7.48 29.33
CA ILE A 117 -0.78 -8.55 28.88
C ILE A 117 0.34 -8.76 29.90
N SER A 118 0.96 -9.94 29.86
CA SER A 118 2.11 -10.21 30.72
C SER A 118 3.29 -9.29 30.35
N GLU A 119 4.19 -9.00 31.30
CA GLU A 119 5.40 -8.21 31.03
C GLU A 119 6.24 -8.81 29.89
N GLN A 120 6.30 -10.15 29.83
CA GLN A 120 6.98 -10.86 28.76
C GLN A 120 6.31 -10.65 27.39
N ASP A 121 4.98 -10.59 27.34
CA ASP A 121 4.26 -10.34 26.08
C ASP A 121 4.33 -8.86 25.69
N ALA A 122 4.37 -7.94 26.65
CA ALA A 122 4.61 -6.52 26.41
C ALA A 122 5.97 -6.31 25.75
N GLU A 123 7.05 -6.90 26.29
CA GLU A 123 8.39 -6.78 25.71
C GLU A 123 8.46 -7.33 24.27
N LYS A 124 7.74 -8.43 23.97
CA LYS A 124 7.66 -8.97 22.61
C LYS A 124 6.84 -8.09 21.69
N LEU A 125 5.73 -7.54 22.20
CA LEU A 125 4.87 -6.64 21.45
C LEU A 125 5.64 -5.37 21.08
N ASP A 126 6.37 -4.76 22.01
CA ASP A 126 7.14 -3.55 21.77
C ASP A 126 8.17 -3.75 20.66
N LYS A 127 8.92 -4.86 20.68
CA LYS A 127 9.88 -5.21 19.62
C LYS A 127 9.21 -5.42 18.26
N LEU A 128 8.03 -6.07 18.25
CA LEU A 128 7.25 -6.26 17.03
C LEU A 128 6.75 -4.93 16.46
N LEU A 129 6.26 -4.03 17.32
CA LEU A 129 5.76 -2.74 16.90
C LEU A 129 6.89 -1.87 16.34
N GLU A 130 8.05 -1.84 16.99
CA GLU A 130 9.25 -1.15 16.49
C GLU A 130 9.65 -1.66 15.10
N GLU A 131 9.76 -2.98 14.90
CA GLU A 131 10.10 -3.55 13.59
C GLU A 131 9.06 -3.28 12.49
N ILE A 132 7.77 -3.15 12.84
CA ILE A 132 6.73 -2.80 11.87
C ILE A 132 6.73 -1.29 11.60
N ASP A 133 6.97 -0.45 12.60
CA ASP A 133 7.04 1.02 12.45
C ASP A 133 8.24 1.44 11.57
N ASP A 134 9.34 0.71 11.67
CA ASP A 134 10.53 0.87 10.82
C ASP A 134 10.32 0.46 9.35
N HIS A 135 9.18 -0.13 9.00
CA HIS A 135 8.88 -0.53 7.62
C HIS A 135 8.49 0.68 6.76
N ASP A 136 9.20 0.92 5.65
CA ASP A 136 9.04 2.11 4.80
C ASP A 136 7.59 2.45 4.38
N ASP A 137 6.77 1.43 4.10
CA ASP A 137 5.37 1.60 3.70
C ASP A 137 4.41 1.89 4.88
N VAL A 138 4.78 1.62 6.14
CA VAL A 138 3.90 1.77 7.30
C VAL A 138 3.79 3.25 7.70
N GLN A 139 2.58 3.69 8.06
CA GLN A 139 2.30 5.08 8.43
C GLN A 139 1.82 5.21 9.88
N ASP A 140 0.94 4.31 10.31
CA ASP A 140 0.39 4.32 11.65
C ASP A 140 0.15 2.89 12.15
N LEU A 141 0.37 2.70 13.46
CA LEU A 141 0.12 1.47 14.19
C LEU A 141 -0.83 1.72 15.35
N PHE A 142 -1.81 0.83 15.51
CA PHE A 142 -2.79 0.90 16.58
C PHE A 142 -2.93 -0.46 17.26
N THR A 143 -2.84 -0.48 18.58
CA THR A 143 -3.05 -1.68 19.39
C THR A 143 -4.13 -1.47 20.43
N ASN A 144 -4.64 -2.57 20.98
CA ASN A 144 -5.53 -2.54 22.14
C ASN A 144 -4.84 -3.01 23.43
N SER A 145 -3.51 -3.01 23.51
CA SER A 145 -2.80 -3.31 24.76
C SER A 145 -2.95 -2.16 25.76
N SER A 146 -2.93 -2.48 27.06
CA SER A 146 -3.00 -1.48 28.13
C SER A 146 -1.68 -0.78 28.37
#